data_AF-E9SDB4-F1
#
_entry.id   AF-E9SDB4-F1
#
_cell.length_a   1.000
_cell.length_b   1.000
_cell.length_c   1.000
_cell.angle_alpha   90.00
_cell.angle_beta   90.00
_cell.angle_gamma   90.00
#
_symmetry.space_group_name_H-M   'P 1'
#
loop_
_entity.id
_entity.type
_entity.pdbx_description
1 polymer ?
#
loop_
_entity_poly.entity_id
_entity_poly.type
_entity_poly.pdbx_seq_one_letter_code
_entity_poly.pdbx_strand_id
1 'polypeptide(L)'
;MLKCPVCGKTVFEEAGDYDICPVCRWENDSLQCKDHNYAGGANDLSVNECRIEYFLQNNARTAGRAKALAEDYASALREIIDNYSGNDRMTSPDAAENERADYASARKSYMDKLNGLMLLLLEKEGGDDI
;
A
#
# COMPACT_ATOMS: atom_id res chain seq x y z
N MET A 1 0.00 2.49 -23.69
CA MET A 1 0.65 3.51 -22.83
C MET A 1 -0.25 3.83 -21.64
N LEU A 2 0.14 3.40 -20.45
CA LEU A 2 -0.58 3.60 -19.19
C LEU A 2 0.26 4.47 -18.26
N LYS A 3 -0.28 5.57 -17.74
CA LYS A 3 0.39 6.34 -16.70
C LYS A 3 0.23 5.65 -15.36
N CYS A 4 1.30 5.60 -14.57
CA CYS A 4 1.24 5.09 -13.20
C CYS A 4 0.09 5.76 -12.45
N PRO A 5 -0.93 5.00 -11.99
CA PRO A 5 -2.13 5.57 -11.42
C PRO A 5 -1.89 6.17 -10.03
N VAL A 6 -0.76 5.84 -9.39
CA VAL A 6 -0.38 6.36 -8.07
C VAL A 6 0.29 7.72 -8.18
N CYS A 7 1.41 7.84 -8.91
CA CYS A 7 2.22 9.06 -8.95
C CYS A 7 2.14 9.84 -10.27
N GLY A 8 1.62 9.24 -11.34
CA GLY A 8 1.50 9.85 -12.66
C GLY A 8 2.82 10.08 -13.43
N LYS A 9 3.98 9.69 -12.88
CA LYS A 9 5.31 10.02 -13.44
C LYS A 9 5.84 9.00 -14.45
N THR A 10 5.56 7.72 -14.23
CA THR A 10 5.97 6.63 -15.14
C THR A 10 4.89 6.38 -16.18
N VAL A 11 5.29 6.07 -17.42
CA VAL A 11 4.39 5.59 -18.47
C VAL A 11 4.82 4.18 -18.84
N PHE A 12 3.95 3.21 -18.60
CA PHE A 12 4.11 1.81 -19.01
C PHE A 12 3.68 1.64 -20.45
N GLU A 13 4.29 0.69 -21.16
CA GLU A 13 3.96 0.43 -22.56
C GLU A 13 2.55 -0.17 -22.67
N GLU A 14 2.23 -1.13 -21.80
CA GLU A 14 0.93 -1.77 -21.69
C GLU A 14 0.43 -1.84 -20.24
N ALA A 15 -0.77 -2.38 -20.02
CA ALA A 15 -1.33 -2.56 -18.69
C ALA A 15 -1.17 -4.03 -18.28
N GLY A 16 -0.71 -4.30 -17.07
CA GLY A 16 -0.50 -5.68 -16.63
C GLY A 16 0.81 -6.31 -17.10
N ASP A 17 1.81 -5.52 -17.47
CA ASP A 17 3.17 -6.02 -17.74
C ASP A 17 3.96 -6.30 -16.44
N TYR A 18 3.38 -5.99 -15.27
CA TYR A 18 3.99 -6.17 -13.96
C TYR A 18 5.30 -5.36 -13.76
N ASP A 19 5.53 -4.33 -14.58
CA ASP A 19 6.66 -3.43 -14.36
C ASP A 19 6.45 -2.58 -13.10
N ILE A 20 7.55 -2.36 -12.38
CA ILE A 20 7.54 -1.59 -11.15
C ILE A 20 7.81 -0.11 -11.46
N CYS A 21 6.92 0.76 -11.01
CA CYS A 21 7.13 2.20 -11.10
C CYS A 21 8.40 2.63 -10.32
N PRO A 22 9.45 3.18 -10.95
CA PRO A 22 10.67 3.59 -10.26
C PRO A 22 10.47 4.77 -9.30
N VAL A 23 9.32 5.46 -9.37
CA VAL A 23 9.02 6.61 -8.51
C VAL A 23 8.31 6.19 -7.23
N CYS A 24 7.20 5.46 -7.35
CA CYS A 24 6.34 5.14 -6.20
C CYS A 24 6.24 3.64 -5.91
N ARG A 25 6.99 2.81 -6.63
CA ARG A 25 7.11 1.35 -6.41
C ARG A 25 5.84 0.53 -6.61
N TRP A 26 4.73 1.15 -7.01
CA TRP A 26 3.54 0.44 -7.47
C TRP A 26 3.87 -0.39 -8.72
N GLU A 27 3.52 -1.67 -8.68
CA GLU A 27 3.65 -2.64 -9.76
C GLU A 27 2.45 -2.58 -10.71
N ASN A 28 2.71 -2.61 -12.02
CA ASN A 28 1.70 -2.47 -13.06
C ASN A 28 0.77 -3.68 -13.14
N ASP A 29 -0.22 -3.69 -12.24
CA ASP A 29 -1.21 -4.74 -12.12
C ASP A 29 -2.50 -4.39 -12.87
N SER A 30 -2.91 -5.24 -13.81
CA SER A 30 -4.09 -5.00 -14.65
C SER A 30 -5.42 -5.05 -13.88
N LEU A 31 -5.49 -5.78 -12.76
CA LEU A 31 -6.69 -5.87 -11.93
C LEU A 31 -6.85 -4.58 -11.12
N GLN A 32 -5.78 -4.10 -10.52
CA GLN A 32 -5.76 -2.84 -9.81
C GLN A 32 -5.93 -1.62 -10.74
N CYS A 33 -5.53 -1.73 -12.02
CA CYS A 33 -5.88 -0.72 -13.04
C CYS A 33 -7.40 -0.62 -13.29
N LYS A 34 -8.12 -1.75 -13.18
CA LYS A 34 -9.57 -1.82 -13.40
C LYS A 34 -10.36 -1.43 -12.16
N ASP A 35 -9.85 -1.82 -10.99
CA ASP A 35 -10.44 -1.48 -9.69
C ASP A 35 -9.37 -0.89 -8.76
N HIS A 36 -9.38 0.44 -8.64
CA HIS A 36 -8.43 1.17 -7.79
C HIS A 36 -8.63 0.93 -6.28
N ASN A 37 -9.69 0.23 -5.86
CA ASN A 37 -9.90 -0.20 -4.48
C ASN A 37 -9.54 -1.68 -4.26
N TYR A 38 -9.22 -2.42 -5.32
CA TYR A 38 -8.71 -3.77 -5.18
C TYR A 38 -7.34 -3.73 -4.51
N ALA A 39 -7.22 -4.38 -3.35
CA ALA A 39 -6.01 -4.47 -2.55
C ALA A 39 -5.60 -5.92 -2.38
N GLY A 40 -4.29 -6.18 -2.37
CA GLY A 40 -3.73 -7.51 -2.52
C GLY A 40 -3.46 -7.85 -4.00
N GLY A 41 -2.78 -8.98 -4.23
CA GLY A 41 -2.26 -9.35 -5.55
C GLY A 41 -0.80 -8.91 -5.69
N ALA A 42 -0.44 -8.31 -6.82
CA ALA A 42 0.93 -7.82 -7.07
C ALA A 42 1.32 -6.67 -6.12
N ASN A 43 0.35 -5.86 -5.69
CA ASN A 43 0.55 -4.84 -4.65
C ASN A 43 -0.31 -5.16 -3.43
N ASP A 44 0.28 -5.10 -2.22
CA ASP A 44 -0.45 -5.33 -0.97
C ASP A 44 -1.54 -4.28 -0.74
N LEU A 45 -1.24 -3.03 -1.10
CA LEU A 45 -2.14 -1.89 -1.07
C LEU A 45 -2.88 -1.75 -2.40
N SER A 46 -4.09 -1.21 -2.34
CA SER A 46 -4.80 -0.72 -3.52
C SER A 46 -4.16 0.55 -4.08
N VAL A 47 -4.50 0.91 -5.32
CA VAL A 47 -4.05 2.16 -5.94
C VAL A 47 -4.40 3.38 -5.08
N ASN A 48 -5.60 3.42 -4.49
CA ASN A 48 -6.01 4.53 -3.64
C ASN A 48 -5.23 4.59 -2.32
N GLU A 49 -4.92 3.45 -1.72
CA GLU A 49 -4.07 3.38 -0.52
C GLU A 49 -2.62 3.80 -0.84
N CYS A 50 -2.06 3.34 -1.97
CA CYS A 50 -0.75 3.80 -2.45
C CYS A 50 -0.71 5.31 -2.71
N ARG A 51 -1.80 5.93 -3.17
CA ARG A 51 -1.87 7.40 -3.34
C ARG A 51 -1.74 8.12 -2.00
N ILE A 52 -2.41 7.62 -0.96
CA ILE A 52 -2.33 8.18 0.40
C ILE A 52 -0.90 8.07 0.93
N GLU A 53 -0.33 6.87 0.85
CA GLU A 53 1.06 6.61 1.26
C GLU A 53 2.03 7.52 0.51
N TYR A 54 1.95 7.55 -0.83
CA TYR A 54 2.81 8.37 -1.67
C TYR A 54 2.70 9.85 -1.31
N PHE A 55 1.49 10.37 -1.11
CA PHE A 55 1.28 11.75 -0.68
C PHE A 55 1.96 12.03 0.67
N LEU A 56 1.74 11.18 1.67
CA LEU A 56 2.30 11.39 3.01
C LEU A 56 3.83 11.25 3.03
N GLN A 57 4.40 10.31 2.27
CA GLN A 57 5.86 10.16 2.17
C GLN A 57 6.55 11.32 1.45
N ASN A 58 5.82 12.08 0.63
CA ASN A 58 6.35 13.22 -0.12
C ASN A 58 5.94 14.59 0.48
N ASN A 59 5.20 14.61 1.58
CA ASN A 59 4.86 15.85 2.27
C ASN A 59 5.87 16.18 3.37
N ALA A 60 6.39 17.41 3.39
CA ALA A 60 7.46 17.82 4.30
C ALA A 60 7.15 17.59 5.80
N ARG A 61 5.88 17.67 6.20
CA ARG A 61 5.45 17.53 7.60
C ARG A 61 5.23 16.08 8.03
N THR A 62 4.92 15.19 7.09
CA THR A 62 4.54 13.80 7.40
C THR A 62 5.54 12.77 6.88
N ALA A 63 6.44 13.12 5.97
CA ALA A 63 7.36 12.20 5.30
C ALA A 63 8.12 11.27 6.24
N GLY A 64 8.73 11.81 7.31
CA GLY A 64 9.49 11.00 8.28
C GLY A 64 8.60 9.98 9.00
N ARG A 65 7.40 10.40 9.45
CA ARG A 65 6.45 9.52 10.14
C ARG A 65 5.84 8.49 9.19
N ALA A 66 5.50 8.89 7.97
CA ALA A 66 4.96 8.00 6.95
C ALA A 66 5.97 6.90 6.56
N LYS A 67 7.26 7.24 6.42
CA LYS A 67 8.32 6.27 6.16
C LYS A 67 8.50 5.28 7.31
N ALA A 68 8.52 5.77 8.56
CA ALA A 68 8.59 4.88 9.72
C ALA A 68 7.39 3.91 9.78
N LEU A 69 6.18 4.40 9.49
CA LEU A 69 5.00 3.53 9.40
C LEU A 69 5.11 2.49 8.28
N ALA A 70 5.70 2.85 7.14
CA ALA A 70 5.94 1.91 6.03
C ALA A 70 6.99 0.85 6.39
N GLU A 71 8.02 1.21 7.17
CA GLU A 71 9.02 0.27 7.69
C GLU A 71 8.42 -0.71 8.71
N ASP A 72 7.55 -0.22 9.60
CA ASP A 72 6.78 -1.04 10.54
C ASP A 72 5.88 -2.02 9.77
N TYR A 73 5.17 -1.53 8.74
CA TYR A 73 4.30 -2.35 7.91
C TYR A 73 5.09 -3.42 7.16
N ALA A 74 6.20 -3.06 6.51
CA ALA A 74 7.08 -4.02 5.84
C ALA A 74 7.63 -5.09 6.79
N SER A 75 7.80 -4.75 8.08
CA SER A 75 8.22 -5.72 9.10
C SER A 75 7.10 -6.67 9.50
N ALA A 76 5.86 -6.18 9.63
CA ALA A 76 4.69 -7.03 9.83
C ALA A 76 4.46 -7.99 8.65
N LEU A 77 4.65 -7.53 7.42
CA LEU A 77 4.53 -8.40 6.23
C LEU A 77 5.59 -9.50 6.21
N ARG A 78 6.83 -9.22 6.61
CA ARG A 78 7.89 -10.23 6.73
C ARG A 78 7.54 -11.30 7.76
N GLU A 79 6.99 -10.90 8.91
CA GLU A 79 6.55 -11.84 9.94
C GLU A 79 5.42 -12.75 9.44
N ILE A 80 4.45 -12.20 8.70
CA ILE A 80 3.39 -13.02 8.07
C ILE A 80 4.01 -14.03 7.09
N ILE A 81 4.91 -13.59 6.20
CA ILE A 81 5.59 -14.47 5.25
C ILE A 81 6.31 -15.61 5.97
N ASP A 82 7.04 -15.30 7.04
CA ASP A 82 7.77 -16.29 7.82
C ASP A 82 6.81 -17.30 8.48
N ASN A 83 5.70 -16.83 9.07
CA ASN A 83 4.69 -17.65 9.75
C ASN A 83 3.99 -18.65 8.82
N TYR A 84 3.78 -18.29 7.56
CA TYR A 84 3.11 -19.13 6.57
C TYR A 84 4.07 -19.80 5.58
N SER A 85 5.38 -19.60 5.76
CA SER A 85 6.40 -20.21 4.89
C SER A 85 6.29 -21.74 4.89
N GLY A 86 6.30 -22.33 3.69
CA GLY A 86 6.20 -23.78 3.52
C GLY A 86 4.79 -24.38 3.57
N ASN A 87 3.76 -23.58 3.84
CA ASN A 87 2.38 -24.06 3.74
C ASN A 87 1.93 -24.17 2.27
N ASP A 88 1.41 -25.35 1.89
CA ASP A 88 0.75 -25.50 0.60
C ASP A 88 -0.72 -25.05 0.71
N ARG A 89 -1.00 -23.88 0.13
CA ARG A 89 -2.33 -23.25 0.11
C ARG A 89 -3.43 -24.15 -0.49
N MET A 90 -3.09 -25.13 -1.33
CA MET A 90 -4.05 -26.06 -1.91
C MET A 90 -4.44 -27.17 -0.95
N THR A 91 -3.55 -27.53 -0.02
CA THR A 91 -3.76 -28.65 0.91
C THR A 91 -4.18 -28.19 2.30
N SER A 92 -4.03 -26.89 2.59
CA SER A 92 -4.34 -26.28 3.89
C SER A 92 -5.20 -25.02 3.70
N PRO A 93 -6.50 -25.15 3.37
CA PRO A 93 -7.39 -24.01 3.11
C PRO A 93 -7.54 -23.10 4.33
N ASP A 94 -7.54 -23.65 5.55
CA ASP A 94 -7.59 -22.87 6.79
C ASP A 94 -6.33 -22.00 6.95
N ALA A 95 -5.15 -22.55 6.64
CA ALA A 95 -3.91 -21.78 6.67
C ALA A 95 -3.92 -20.66 5.63
N ALA A 96 -4.45 -20.92 4.43
CA ALA A 96 -4.60 -19.91 3.39
C ALA A 96 -5.60 -18.81 3.78
N GLU A 97 -6.68 -19.14 4.49
CA GLU A 97 -7.64 -18.16 5.01
C GLU A 97 -7.03 -17.32 6.14
N ASN A 98 -6.32 -17.96 7.07
CA ASN A 98 -5.62 -17.25 8.16
C ASN A 98 -4.55 -16.31 7.61
N GLU A 99 -3.76 -16.75 6.62
CA GLU A 99 -2.78 -15.90 5.93
C GLU A 99 -3.45 -14.66 5.32
N ARG A 100 -4.55 -14.84 4.58
CA ARG A 100 -5.33 -13.73 4.02
C ARG A 100 -5.85 -12.77 5.09
N ALA A 101 -6.33 -13.31 6.21
CA ALA A 101 -6.83 -12.51 7.32
C ALA A 101 -5.71 -11.69 7.99
N ASP A 102 -4.53 -12.27 8.16
CA ASP A 102 -3.37 -11.59 8.73
C ASP A 102 -2.88 -10.45 7.84
N TYR A 103 -2.77 -10.68 6.52
CA TYR A 103 -2.47 -9.61 5.56
C TYR A 103 -3.52 -8.50 5.60
N ALA A 104 -4.81 -8.83 5.62
CA ALA A 104 -5.88 -7.85 5.69
C ALA A 104 -5.84 -7.03 7.00
N SER A 105 -5.53 -7.68 8.12
CA SER A 105 -5.36 -7.05 9.43
C SER A 105 -4.17 -6.08 9.45
N ALA A 106 -3.02 -6.52 8.96
CA ALA A 106 -1.81 -5.69 8.86
C ALA A 106 -2.04 -4.47 7.97
N ARG A 107 -2.64 -4.67 6.78
CA ARG A 107 -3.02 -3.58 5.86
C ARG A 107 -3.96 -2.58 6.52
N LYS A 108 -5.01 -3.07 7.20
CA LYS A 108 -5.97 -2.20 7.89
C LYS A 108 -5.28 -1.37 8.98
N SER A 109 -4.45 -2.00 9.81
CA SER A 109 -3.69 -1.29 10.86
C SER A 109 -2.78 -0.21 10.26
N TYR A 110 -2.11 -0.51 9.15
CA TYR A 110 -1.27 0.45 8.46
C TYR A 110 -2.07 1.64 7.92
N MET A 111 -3.18 1.38 7.23
CA MET A 111 -4.04 2.43 6.69
C MET A 111 -4.71 3.28 7.78
N ASP A 112 -5.11 2.69 8.90
CA ASP A 112 -5.63 3.44 10.05
C ASP A 112 -4.58 4.45 10.56
N LYS A 113 -3.31 4.04 10.64
CA LYS A 113 -2.19 4.92 11.06
C LYS A 113 -1.90 6.02 10.03
N LEU A 114 -1.90 5.70 8.73
CA LEU A 114 -1.74 6.69 7.67
C LEU A 114 -2.89 7.71 7.65
N ASN A 115 -4.13 7.24 7.80
CA ASN A 115 -5.30 8.10 7.87
C ASN A 115 -5.26 9.01 9.10
N GLY A 116 -4.82 8.49 10.26
CA GLY A 116 -4.56 9.32 11.43
C GLY A 116 -3.49 10.39 11.18
N LEU A 117 -2.43 10.06 10.45
CA LEU A 117 -1.40 11.03 10.05
C LEU A 117 -1.94 12.08 9.07
N MET A 118 -2.82 11.69 8.14
CA MET A 118 -3.51 12.60 7.22
C MET A 118 -4.43 13.56 7.98
N LEU A 119 -5.21 13.08 8.94
CA LEU A 119 -6.09 13.93 9.77
C LEU A 119 -5.29 14.99 10.54
N LEU A 120 -4.19 14.58 11.18
CA LEU A 120 -3.29 15.51 11.87
C LEU A 120 -2.66 16.57 10.96
N LEU A 121 -2.51 16.27 9.67
CA LEU A 121 -2.01 17.21 8.68
C LEU A 121 -3.09 18.26 8.34
N LEU A 122 -4.33 17.82 8.13
CA LEU A 122 -5.47 18.68 7.80
C LEU A 122 -5.85 19.60 8.98
N GLU A 123 -5.84 19.08 10.20
CA GLU A 123 -6.14 19.87 11.41
C GLU A 123 -5.16 21.04 11.61
N LYS A 124 -3.90 20.89 11.18
CA LYS A 124 -2.88 21.93 11.29
C LYS A 124 -2.91 22.95 10.15
N GLU A 125 -3.60 22.67 9.05
CA GLU A 125 -3.81 23.66 7.97
C GLU A 125 -4.95 24.63 8.29
N GLY A 126 -5.87 24.26 9.19
CA GLY A 126 -6.98 25.11 9.62
C GLY A 126 -6.70 25.99 10.85
N GLY A 127 -5.46 26.03 11.33
CA GLY A 127 -5.09 26.66 12.62
C GLY A 127 -4.37 28.00 12.54
N ASP A 128 -3.99 28.47 11.34
CA ASP A 128 -3.19 29.70 11.16
C ASP A 128 -4.01 30.91 10.67
N ASP A 129 -5.34 30.80 10.60
CA ASP A 129 -6.25 31.88 10.16
C ASP A 129 -7.21 32.35 11.28
N ILE A 130 -6.71 32.77 12.45
CA ILE A 130 -7.43 33.65 13.42
C ILE A 130 -6.46 34.59 14.12
#